data_AF-A0A4Z1CZ34-F1
#
_entry.id   AF-A0A4Z1CZ34-F1
#
_cell.length_a   1.000
_cell.length_b   1.000
_cell.length_c   1.000
_cell.angle_alpha   90.00
_cell.angle_beta   90.00
_cell.angle_gamma   90.00
#
_symmetry.space_group_name_H-M   'P 1'
#
loop_
_entity.id
_entity.type
_entity.pdbx_description
1 polymer ?
#
loop_
_entity_poly.entity_id
_entity_poly.type
_entity_poly.pdbx_seq_one_letter_code
_entity_poly.pdbx_strand_id
1 'polypeptide(L)'
;MTSGSAVREFGKGKKGDALFVEVRCRGKGTMNVVVRPVRMSFPVECSAGKDNTVHNEMAVAGADGAGTVVVTAPSAVRWALTVGHATAAQAEPLDLR
;
A
#
# COMPACT_ATOMS: atom_id res chain seq x y z
N MET A 1 -6.95 6.44 12.92
CA MET A 1 -7.28 5.24 12.11
C MET A 1 -8.69 5.41 11.58
N THR A 2 -8.90 5.04 10.32
CA THR A 2 -10.19 5.02 9.60
C THR A 2 -10.92 3.71 9.89
N SER A 3 -12.26 3.70 9.85
CA SER A 3 -13.09 2.48 9.87
C SER A 3 -13.84 2.33 8.54
N GLY A 4 -14.06 1.09 8.10
CA GLY A 4 -14.75 0.81 6.85
C GLY A 4 -13.94 1.20 5.60
N SER A 5 -14.62 1.27 4.46
CA SER A 5 -13.99 1.56 3.16
C SER A 5 -13.70 3.05 2.96
N ALA A 6 -12.65 3.38 2.21
CA ALA A 6 -12.35 4.75 1.80
C ALA A 6 -11.48 4.83 0.54
N VAL A 7 -11.42 6.01 -0.06
CA VAL A 7 -10.50 6.36 -1.15
C VAL A 7 -9.50 7.42 -0.64
N ARG A 8 -8.23 7.30 -1.06
CA ARG A 8 -7.16 8.25 -0.77
C ARG A 8 -6.43 8.62 -2.05
N GLU A 9 -6.26 9.90 -2.29
CA GLU A 9 -5.44 10.41 -3.38
C GLU A 9 -3.99 10.56 -2.91
N PHE A 10 -3.05 10.47 -3.84
CA PHE A 10 -1.64 10.75 -3.60
C PHE A 10 -1.02 11.46 -4.80
N GLY A 11 -0.05 12.33 -4.51
CA GLY A 11 0.66 13.12 -5.50
C GLY A 11 1.69 12.32 -6.29
N LYS A 12 2.32 12.95 -7.28
CA LYS A 12 3.42 12.37 -8.06
C LYS A 12 4.74 12.38 -7.28
N GLY A 13 5.59 11.41 -7.56
CA GLY A 13 6.99 11.36 -7.13
C GLY A 13 7.92 12.00 -8.16
N LYS A 14 9.23 11.75 -8.01
CA LYS A 14 10.23 12.05 -9.03
C LYS A 14 10.29 10.90 -10.04
N LYS A 15 10.67 11.23 -11.29
CA LYS A 15 10.84 10.24 -12.34
C LYS A 15 11.82 9.14 -11.89
N GLY A 16 11.36 7.89 -11.91
CA GLY A 16 12.15 6.73 -11.48
C GLY A 16 12.00 6.35 -10.00
N ASP A 17 11.23 7.10 -9.21
CA ASP A 17 10.90 6.71 -7.85
C ASP A 17 10.03 5.44 -7.84
N ALA A 18 10.24 4.60 -6.83
CA ALA A 18 9.35 3.52 -6.47
C ALA A 18 8.15 4.07 -5.68
N LEU A 19 7.00 3.44 -5.85
CA LEU A 19 5.80 3.71 -5.04
C LEU A 19 5.78 2.74 -3.87
N PHE A 20 5.63 3.25 -2.65
CA PHE A 20 5.40 2.41 -1.47
C PHE A 20 4.00 2.64 -0.90
N VAL A 21 3.44 1.57 -0.35
CA VAL A 21 2.17 1.56 0.36
C VAL A 21 2.35 0.80 1.66
N GLU A 22 2.15 1.49 2.76
CA GLU A 22 2.13 0.91 4.11
C GLU A 22 0.72 0.97 4.68
N VAL A 23 0.28 -0.15 5.21
CA VAL A 23 -1.04 -0.32 5.81
C VAL A 23 -0.86 -0.90 7.20
N ARG A 24 -1.38 -0.19 8.19
CA ARG A 24 -1.52 -0.71 9.55
C ARG A 24 -2.99 -0.97 9.83
N CYS A 25 -3.33 -2.14 10.40
CA CYS A 25 -4.71 -2.46 10.72
C CYS A 25 -4.91 -3.28 11.99
N ARG A 26 -6.10 -3.14 12.59
CA ARG A 26 -6.57 -3.87 13.78
C ARG A 26 -8.05 -4.19 13.66
N GLY A 27 -8.46 -5.31 14.26
CA GLY A 27 -9.82 -5.81 14.25
C GLY A 27 -9.94 -6.99 13.31
N LYS A 28 -10.78 -7.96 13.66
CA LYS A 28 -10.92 -9.19 12.87
C LYS A 28 -11.54 -8.88 11.52
N GLY A 29 -10.84 -9.23 10.45
CA GLY A 29 -11.35 -9.14 9.08
C GLY A 29 -10.23 -9.04 8.06
N THR A 30 -10.61 -9.10 6.79
CA THR A 30 -9.68 -8.91 5.67
C THR A 30 -10.03 -7.60 4.98
N MET A 31 -9.04 -6.74 4.78
CA MET A 31 -9.18 -5.60 3.89
C MET A 31 -8.58 -5.92 2.52
N ASN A 32 -9.03 -5.19 1.50
CA ASN A 32 -8.40 -5.19 0.18
C ASN A 32 -7.93 -3.78 -0.16
N VAL A 33 -6.71 -3.67 -0.70
CA VAL A 33 -6.08 -2.42 -1.07
C VAL A 33 -5.77 -2.44 -2.56
N VAL A 34 -6.30 -1.48 -3.30
CA VAL A 34 -6.12 -1.34 -4.75
C VAL A 34 -5.42 -0.02 -5.08
N VAL A 35 -4.31 -0.10 -5.82
CA VAL A 35 -3.48 1.05 -6.21
C VAL A 35 -3.55 1.22 -7.72
N ARG A 36 -4.32 2.21 -8.17
CA ARG A 36 -4.70 2.33 -9.59
C ARG A 36 -3.57 2.67 -10.58
N PRO A 37 -2.57 3.53 -10.30
CA PRO A 37 -1.55 3.85 -11.32
C PRO A 37 -0.68 2.66 -11.71
N VAL A 38 -0.56 1.65 -10.85
CA VAL A 38 0.28 0.46 -11.05
C VAL A 38 -0.51 -0.85 -11.08
N ARG A 39 -1.85 -0.76 -11.12
CA ARG A 39 -2.79 -1.91 -11.16
C ARG A 39 -2.52 -2.99 -10.08
N MET A 40 -1.95 -2.59 -8.94
CA MET A 40 -1.70 -3.51 -7.83
C MET A 40 -2.98 -3.67 -6.99
N SER A 41 -3.25 -4.90 -6.55
CA SER A 41 -4.24 -5.21 -5.53
C SER A 41 -3.66 -6.23 -4.57
N PHE A 42 -3.83 -6.04 -3.27
CA PHE A 42 -3.41 -7.03 -2.27
C PHE A 42 -4.37 -7.08 -1.07
N PRO A 43 -4.66 -8.29 -0.55
CA PRO A 43 -5.39 -8.43 0.69
C PRO A 43 -4.48 -8.17 1.90
N VAL A 44 -5.05 -7.65 2.99
CA VAL A 44 -4.38 -7.59 4.30
C VAL A 44 -5.28 -8.20 5.35
N GLU A 45 -4.78 -9.25 6.00
CA GLU A 45 -5.47 -9.89 7.12
C GLU A 45 -5.24 -9.07 8.40
N CYS A 46 -6.34 -8.73 9.08
CA CYS A 46 -6.34 -7.97 10.31
C CYS A 46 -6.82 -8.85 11.46
N SER A 47 -6.08 -8.84 12.57
CA SER A 47 -6.34 -9.69 13.72
C SER A 47 -7.08 -8.94 14.83
N ALA A 48 -7.84 -9.68 15.66
CA ALA A 48 -8.68 -9.11 16.72
C ALA A 48 -7.90 -8.49 17.90
N GLY A 49 -6.59 -8.72 18.03
CA GLY A 49 -5.84 -8.40 19.26
C GLY A 49 -4.54 -7.62 19.08
N LYS A 50 -4.04 -7.46 17.85
CA LYS A 50 -2.80 -6.75 17.57
C LYS A 50 -2.89 -6.02 16.25
N ASP A 51 -2.06 -4.99 16.14
CA ASP A 51 -1.86 -4.34 14.85
C ASP A 51 -1.09 -5.29 13.93
N ASN A 52 -1.55 -5.39 12.69
CA ASN A 52 -0.77 -5.93 11.60
C ASN A 52 -0.30 -4.76 10.72
N THR A 53 0.95 -4.79 10.27
CA THR A 53 1.50 -3.80 9.34
C THR A 53 2.02 -4.53 8.11
N VAL A 54 1.58 -4.09 6.94
CA VAL A 54 2.07 -4.55 5.64
C VAL A 54 2.70 -3.37 4.91
N HIS A 55 3.91 -3.56 4.40
CA HIS A 55 4.63 -2.59 3.59
C HIS A 55 4.93 -3.23 2.24
N ASN A 56 4.46 -2.61 1.16
CA ASN A 56 4.74 -3.04 -0.22
C ASN A 56 5.40 -1.89 -0.96
N GLU A 57 6.49 -2.18 -1.66
CA GLU A 57 7.21 -1.23 -2.51
C GLU A 57 7.25 -1.74 -3.95
N MET A 58 7.12 -0.84 -4.92
CA MET A 58 7.01 -1.18 -6.34
C MET A 58 7.82 -0.23 -7.21
N ALA A 59 8.78 -0.77 -7.93
CA ALA A 59 9.55 -0.07 -8.96
C ALA A 59 9.09 -0.52 -10.36
N VAL A 60 7.89 -0.10 -10.77
CA VAL A 60 7.29 -0.46 -12.07
C VAL A 60 6.94 0.80 -12.87
N ALA A 61 6.68 0.64 -14.17
CA ALA A 61 6.26 1.76 -15.02
C ALA A 61 5.01 2.45 -14.45
N GLY A 62 5.08 3.77 -14.29
CA GLY A 62 4.01 4.59 -13.72
C GLY A 62 3.98 4.68 -12.19
N ALA A 63 4.93 4.06 -11.48
CA ALA A 63 5.04 4.16 -10.02
C ALA A 63 5.30 5.59 -9.55
N ASP A 64 6.02 6.40 -10.33
CA ASP A 64 6.28 7.82 -10.06
C ASP A 64 5.06 8.73 -10.28
N GLY A 65 3.96 8.20 -10.83
CA GLY A 65 2.74 8.95 -11.10
C GLY A 65 1.90 9.27 -9.86
N ALA A 66 1.02 10.27 -10.00
CA ALA A 66 -0.06 10.51 -9.04
C ALA A 66 -1.18 9.48 -9.21
N GLY A 67 -2.01 9.29 -8.18
CA GLY A 67 -3.13 8.35 -8.31
C GLY A 67 -4.01 8.23 -7.07
N THR A 68 -4.72 7.10 -7.00
CA THR A 68 -5.64 6.79 -5.90
C THR A 68 -5.38 5.41 -5.34
N VAL A 69 -5.45 5.31 -4.01
CA VAL A 69 -5.59 4.04 -3.28
C VAL A 69 -7.04 3.88 -2.87
N VAL A 70 -7.64 2.74 -3.22
CA VAL A 70 -8.98 2.35 -2.77
C VAL A 70 -8.82 1.26 -1.71
N VAL A 71 -9.40 1.50 -0.53
CA VAL A 71 -9.42 0.55 0.58
C VAL A 71 -10.85 0.07 0.78
N THR A 72 -11.05 -1.25 0.75
CA THR A 72 -12.29 -1.90 1.13
C THR A 72 -12.06 -2.68 2.41
N ALA A 73 -12.82 -2.39 3.46
CA ALA A 73 -12.65 -3.06 4.75
C ALA A 73 -13.99 -3.23 5.49
N PRO A 74 -14.15 -4.32 6.26
CA PRO A 74 -15.27 -4.46 7.21
C PRO A 74 -15.30 -3.30 8.20
N SER A 75 -16.49 -2.92 8.69
CA SER A 75 -16.65 -1.84 9.67
C SER A 75 -15.95 -2.12 11.00
N ALA A 76 -15.76 -3.40 11.34
CA ALA A 76 -15.02 -3.85 12.52
C ALA A 76 -13.49 -3.66 12.40
N VAL A 77 -12.96 -3.41 11.20
CA VAL A 77 -11.54 -3.16 10.95
C VAL A 77 -11.25 -1.66 11.04
N ARG A 78 -10.24 -1.31 11.85
CA ARG A 78 -9.63 0.03 11.89
C ARG A 78 -8.28 0.00 11.21
N TRP A 79 -7.98 1.01 10.40
CA TRP A 79 -6.75 1.04 9.62
C TRP A 79 -6.14 2.43 9.47
N ALA A 80 -4.86 2.47 9.16
CA ALA A 80 -4.13 3.64 8.71
C ALA A 80 -3.35 3.27 7.45
N LEU A 81 -3.25 4.21 6.52
CA LEU A 81 -2.57 4.05 5.24
C LEU A 81 -1.55 5.17 5.11
N THR A 82 -0.33 4.80 4.74
CA THR A 82 0.68 5.71 4.23
C THR A 82 0.97 5.29 2.79
N VAL A 83 0.98 6.27 1.89
CA VAL A 83 1.35 6.07 0.49
C VAL A 83 2.31 7.17 0.12
N GLY A 84 3.39 6.83 -0.58
CA GLY A 84 4.38 7.80 -0.99
C GLY A 84 5.38 7.20 -1.95
N HIS A 85 6.39 8.01 -2.27
CA HIS A 85 7.44 7.66 -3.21
C HIS A 85 8.78 7.58 -2.48
N ALA A 86 9.57 6.59 -2.84
CA ALA A 86 10.94 6.45 -2.39
C ALA A 86 11.84 6.39 -3.62
N THR A 87 13.06 6.95 -3.51
CA THR A 87 14.09 6.68 -4.51
C THR A 87 14.29 5.17 -4.54
N ALA A 88 13.99 4.52 -5.67
CA ALA A 88 14.11 3.07 -5.78
C ALA A 88 15.53 2.70 -5.35
N ALA A 89 15.66 2.01 -4.21
CA ALA A 89 16.92 1.37 -3.89
C ALA A 89 17.23 0.48 -5.08
N GLN A 90 18.41 0.66 -5.69
CA GLN A 90 18.88 -0.23 -6.73
C GLN A 90 18.74 -1.63 -6.16
N ALA A 91 17.78 -2.42 -6.67
CA ALA A 91 17.77 -3.83 -6.40
C ALA A 91 19.15 -4.32 -6.83
N GLU A 92 20.02 -4.67 -5.87
CA GLU A 92 21.21 -5.42 -6.23
C GLU A 92 20.70 -6.62 -7.03
N PRO A 93 21.22 -6.84 -8.25
CA PRO A 93 20.93 -8.08 -8.96
C PRO A 93 21.24 -9.19 -7.97
N LEU A 94 20.26 -10.08 -7.73
CA LEU A 94 20.56 -11.34 -7.08
C LEU A 94 21.61 -12.02 -7.97
N ASP A 95 22.86 -11.92 -7.55
CA ASP A 95 24.01 -12.55 -8.18
C ASP A 95 23.81 -14.06 -7.97
N LEU A 96 23.01 -14.67 -8.86
CA LEU A 96 22.82 -16.10 -8.94
C LEU A 96 24.14 -16.70 -9.44
N ARG A 97 25.01 -17.05 -8.49
CA ARG A 97 26.11 -17.99 -8.69
C ARG A 97 25.63 -19.42 -8.55
#